data_AF-A0A1F9Z2B7-F1
#
_entry.id   AF-A0A1F9Z2B7-F1
#
_cell.length_a   1.000
_cell.length_b   1.000
_cell.length_c   1.000
_cell.angle_alpha   90.00
_cell.angle_beta   90.00
_cell.angle_gamma   90.00
#
_symmetry.space_group_name_H-M   'P 1'
#
loop_
_entity.id
_entity.type
_entity.pdbx_description
1 polymer ?
#
loop_
_entity_poly.entity_id
_entity_poly.type
_entity_poly.pdbx_seq_one_letter_code
_entity_poly.pdbx_strand_id
1 'polypeptide(L)'
;TKEIIHDVGEQNVARLELNRQLIEDFWKVWKRFNKINVHFALEPNYSNWSVFQDTFPDGDWTWRPGFNPAAVQTVQLLDRTMDQGRVGDALKVNYIEADGKTHVRVTFEYCEGEHYYKYSGWKRIWTIHTLYDQILERVNVDDLHKLFASLVKVWYESHLRRNRDVVIKYLKQTFEKVETFNQ
;
A
#
# COMPACT_ATOMS: atom_id res chain seq x y z
N THR A 1 -2.10 14.91 -31.85
CA THR A 1 -3.33 14.17 -31.46
C THR A 1 -3.17 12.66 -31.51
N LYS A 2 -2.56 12.07 -32.57
CA LYS A 2 -2.31 10.61 -32.63
C LYS A 2 -1.27 10.10 -31.61
N GLU A 3 -0.19 10.86 -31.39
CA GLU A 3 0.85 10.51 -30.41
C GLU A 3 0.32 10.50 -28.97
N ILE A 4 -0.49 11.51 -28.59
CA ILE A 4 -1.13 11.57 -27.27
C ILE A 4 -2.05 10.37 -27.03
N ILE A 5 -2.80 9.95 -28.05
CA ILE A 5 -3.72 8.80 -27.93
C ILE A 5 -2.94 7.48 -27.77
N HIS A 6 -1.78 7.36 -28.41
CA HIS A 6 -0.91 6.19 -28.28
C HIS A 6 -0.30 6.10 -26.88
N ASP A 7 0.26 7.21 -26.39
CA ASP A 7 0.89 7.31 -25.07
C ASP A 7 -0.10 7.02 -23.93
N VAL A 8 -1.32 7.57 -24.01
CA VAL A 8 -2.41 7.25 -23.08
C VAL A 8 -2.83 5.77 -23.16
N GLY A 9 -2.74 5.16 -24.34
CA GLY A 9 -3.00 3.73 -24.52
C GLY A 9 -1.96 2.85 -23.81
N GLU A 10 -0.67 3.15 -24.00
CA GLU A 10 0.44 2.40 -23.39
C GLU A 10 0.46 2.54 -21.87
N GLN A 11 0.25 3.74 -21.35
CA GLN A 11 0.14 3.97 -19.90
C GLN A 11 -1.02 3.19 -19.28
N ASN A 12 -2.17 3.11 -19.96
CA ASN A 12 -3.31 2.32 -19.48
C ASN A 12 -3.01 0.82 -19.43
N VAL A 13 -2.28 0.29 -20.41
CA VAL A 13 -1.87 -1.13 -20.41
C VAL A 13 -0.88 -1.42 -19.30
N ALA A 14 0.16 -0.59 -19.15
CA ALA A 14 1.17 -0.75 -18.10
C ALA A 14 0.52 -0.71 -16.70
N ARG A 15 -0.40 0.22 -16.50
CA ARG A 15 -1.16 0.37 -15.25
C ARG A 15 -2.11 -0.80 -14.98
N LEU A 16 -2.76 -1.33 -16.02
CA LEU A 16 -3.65 -2.48 -15.90
C LEU A 16 -2.89 -3.68 -15.34
N GLU A 17 -1.78 -4.04 -15.98
CA GLU A 17 -0.97 -5.20 -15.60
C GLU A 17 -0.36 -5.02 -14.21
N LEU A 18 0.20 -3.84 -13.92
CA LEU A 18 0.77 -3.54 -12.61
C LEU A 18 -0.28 -3.62 -11.50
N ASN A 19 -1.44 -2.97 -11.65
CA ASN A 19 -2.48 -2.99 -10.63
C ASN A 19 -3.06 -4.38 -10.42
N ARG A 20 -3.19 -5.18 -11.48
CA ARG A 20 -3.64 -6.57 -11.37
C ARG A 20 -2.71 -7.37 -10.46
N GLN A 21 -1.40 -7.29 -10.70
CA GLN A 21 -0.39 -7.97 -9.88
C GLN A 21 -0.38 -7.46 -8.43
N LEU A 22 -0.37 -6.14 -8.23
CA LEU A 22 -0.35 -5.53 -6.90
C LEU A 22 -1.56 -5.93 -6.05
N ILE A 23 -2.76 -5.95 -6.63
CA ILE A 23 -3.98 -6.37 -5.93
C ILE A 23 -3.90 -7.85 -5.51
N GLU A 24 -3.45 -8.72 -6.41
CA GLU A 24 -3.27 -10.15 -6.12
C GLU A 24 -2.24 -10.37 -5.00
N ASP A 25 -1.15 -9.61 -4.99
CA ASP A 25 -0.10 -9.73 -3.98
C ASP A 25 -0.52 -9.16 -2.64
N PHE A 26 -1.17 -7.99 -2.60
CA PHE A 26 -1.70 -7.45 -1.35
C PHE A 26 -2.79 -8.34 -0.78
N TRP A 27 -3.57 -9.04 -1.61
CA TRP A 27 -4.50 -10.06 -1.14
C TRP A 27 -3.77 -11.24 -0.47
N LYS A 28 -2.66 -11.74 -1.04
CA LYS A 28 -1.84 -12.78 -0.40
C LYS A 28 -1.29 -12.33 0.95
N VAL A 29 -0.80 -11.09 1.03
CA VAL A 29 -0.32 -10.49 2.28
C VAL A 29 -1.46 -10.37 3.29
N TRP A 30 -2.61 -9.85 2.88
CA TRP A 30 -3.81 -9.73 3.71
C TRP A 30 -4.19 -11.07 4.33
N LYS A 31 -4.28 -12.14 3.52
CA LYS A 31 -4.61 -13.50 4.01
C LYS A 31 -3.58 -14.00 5.01
N ARG A 32 -2.29 -13.75 4.78
CA ARG A 32 -1.22 -14.23 5.66
C ARG A 32 -1.28 -13.55 7.04
N PHE A 33 -1.57 -12.26 7.08
CA PHE A 33 -1.72 -11.50 8.33
C PHE A 33 -3.01 -11.84 9.06
N ASN A 34 -4.11 -12.08 8.33
CA ASN A 34 -5.37 -12.51 8.91
C ASN A 34 -5.23 -13.79 9.75
N LYS A 35 -4.38 -14.74 9.32
CA LYS A 35 -4.08 -15.98 10.07
C LYS A 35 -3.45 -15.77 11.45
N ILE A 36 -2.89 -14.59 11.73
CA ILE A 36 -2.34 -14.23 13.05
C ILE A 36 -3.18 -13.15 13.74
N ASN A 37 -4.46 -13.04 13.36
CA ASN A 37 -5.42 -12.08 13.91
C ASN A 37 -5.00 -10.61 13.74
N VAL A 38 -4.32 -10.30 12.63
CA VAL A 38 -4.07 -8.92 12.21
C VAL A 38 -5.12 -8.50 11.19
N HIS A 39 -5.73 -7.35 11.40
CA HIS A 39 -6.87 -6.89 10.61
C HIS A 39 -6.45 -5.74 9.70
N PHE A 40 -6.32 -6.03 8.41
CA PHE A 40 -6.07 -5.01 7.39
C PHE A 40 -7.36 -4.59 6.68
N ALA A 41 -7.46 -3.31 6.37
CA ALA A 41 -8.34 -2.79 5.34
C ALA A 41 -7.55 -2.71 4.02
N LEU A 42 -8.02 -3.43 3.00
CA LEU A 42 -7.47 -3.39 1.65
C LEU A 42 -8.24 -2.34 0.83
N GLU A 43 -7.52 -1.49 0.09
CA GLU A 43 -8.08 -0.65 -0.96
C GLU A 43 -7.39 -0.99 -2.29
N PRO A 44 -8.12 -1.19 -3.40
CA PRO A 44 -9.58 -1.27 -3.46
C PRO A 44 -10.11 -2.44 -2.63
N ASN A 45 -11.28 -2.24 -2.02
CA ASN A 45 -11.91 -3.28 -1.21
C ASN A 45 -12.08 -4.58 -2.02
N TYR A 46 -11.80 -5.74 -1.42
CA TYR A 46 -11.91 -7.04 -2.09
C TYR A 46 -13.30 -7.30 -2.68
N SER A 47 -14.36 -6.74 -2.09
CA SER A 47 -15.72 -6.82 -2.63
C SER A 47 -15.87 -6.15 -4.00
N ASN A 48 -15.01 -5.19 -4.33
CA ASN A 48 -15.07 -4.44 -5.59
C ASN A 48 -14.45 -5.22 -6.76
N TRP A 49 -13.41 -6.01 -6.51
CA TRP A 49 -12.63 -6.66 -7.57
C TRP A 49 -12.74 -8.18 -7.60
N SER A 50 -13.20 -8.83 -6.53
CA SER A 50 -13.32 -10.29 -6.46
C SER A 50 -14.76 -10.80 -6.40
N VAL A 51 -14.93 -12.04 -6.82
CA VAL A 51 -16.09 -12.90 -6.59
C VAL A 51 -15.58 -14.19 -5.94
N PHE A 52 -16.02 -14.46 -4.71
CA PHE A 52 -15.69 -15.70 -4.00
C PHE A 52 -16.77 -16.74 -4.29
N GLN A 53 -16.36 -17.96 -4.64
CA GLN A 53 -17.32 -19.01 -5.03
C GLN A 53 -17.94 -19.70 -3.80
N ASP A 54 -17.13 -20.19 -2.87
CA ASP A 54 -17.63 -21.03 -1.77
C ASP A 54 -17.21 -20.54 -0.38
N THR A 55 -15.91 -20.24 -0.18
CA THR A 55 -15.36 -19.96 1.16
C THR A 55 -14.57 -18.66 1.16
N PHE A 56 -14.88 -17.76 2.09
CA PHE A 56 -14.11 -16.54 2.35
C PHE A 56 -13.31 -16.67 3.66
N PRO A 57 -12.04 -16.25 3.72
CA PRO A 57 -11.18 -15.74 2.64
C PRO A 57 -10.32 -16.83 1.97
N ASP A 58 -10.41 -18.09 2.43
CA ASP A 58 -9.49 -19.17 2.04
C ASP A 58 -9.85 -19.90 0.74
N GLY A 59 -11.07 -19.74 0.23
CA GLY A 59 -11.54 -20.38 -1.00
C GLY A 59 -11.05 -19.67 -2.27
N ASP A 60 -11.37 -20.28 -3.40
CA ASP A 60 -11.07 -19.73 -4.70
C ASP A 60 -11.89 -18.48 -4.99
N TRP A 61 -11.26 -17.53 -5.68
CA TRP A 61 -11.87 -16.30 -6.11
C TRP A 61 -11.53 -16.02 -7.57
N THR A 62 -12.40 -15.28 -8.24
CA THR A 62 -12.20 -14.82 -9.61
C THR A 62 -12.38 -13.32 -9.71
N TRP A 63 -11.74 -12.70 -10.70
CA TRP A 63 -11.93 -11.29 -10.99
C TRP A 63 -13.40 -11.01 -11.31
N ARG A 64 -13.96 -9.98 -10.67
CA ARG A 64 -15.33 -9.54 -10.93
C ARG A 64 -15.44 -9.07 -12.39
N PRO A 65 -16.43 -9.56 -13.17
CA PRO A 65 -16.67 -9.09 -14.52
C PRO A 65 -16.85 -7.56 -14.55
N GLY A 66 -16.15 -6.89 -15.47
CA GLY A 66 -16.22 -5.43 -15.63
C GLY A 66 -15.36 -4.63 -14.65
N PHE A 67 -14.64 -5.27 -13.72
CA PHE A 67 -13.63 -4.56 -12.93
C PHE A 67 -12.49 -4.09 -13.84
N ASN A 68 -12.10 -2.82 -13.72
CA ASN A 68 -11.03 -2.22 -14.51
C ASN A 68 -9.81 -1.89 -13.61
N PRO A 69 -8.77 -2.75 -13.58
CA PRO A 69 -7.56 -2.47 -12.82
C PRO A 69 -6.85 -1.18 -13.22
N ALA A 70 -6.92 -0.76 -14.49
CA ALA A 70 -6.27 0.47 -14.95
C ALA A 70 -6.85 1.73 -14.29
N ALA A 71 -8.11 1.69 -13.83
CA ALA A 71 -8.75 2.83 -13.18
C ALA A 71 -8.33 3.02 -11.70
N VAL A 72 -7.62 2.04 -11.12
CA VAL A 72 -7.25 2.06 -9.70
C VAL A 72 -6.09 3.05 -9.47
N GLN A 73 -6.36 4.09 -8.67
CA GLN A 73 -5.41 5.15 -8.29
C GLN A 73 -4.52 4.80 -7.10
N THR A 74 -5.04 3.96 -6.21
CA THR A 74 -4.35 3.58 -5.00
C THR A 74 -4.58 2.10 -4.73
N VAL A 75 -3.50 1.40 -4.41
CA VAL A 75 -3.54 0.06 -3.82
C VAL A 75 -2.90 0.16 -2.44
N GLN A 76 -3.62 -0.14 -1.36
CA GLN A 76 -3.10 -0.02 0.00
C GLN A 76 -3.54 -1.14 0.95
N LEU A 77 -2.68 -1.43 1.93
CA LEU A 77 -2.98 -2.22 3.11
C LEU A 77 -2.89 -1.30 4.34
N LEU A 78 -4.00 -1.12 5.03
CA LEU A 78 -4.11 -0.28 6.22
C LEU A 78 -4.38 -1.12 7.47
N ASP A 79 -3.52 -1.02 8.47
CA ASP A 79 -3.63 -1.68 9.77
C ASP A 79 -4.75 -1.07 10.61
N ARG A 80 -5.65 -1.95 11.04
CA ARG A 80 -6.78 -1.66 11.93
C ARG A 80 -6.64 -2.37 13.28
N THR A 81 -5.53 -3.08 13.52
CA THR A 81 -5.27 -3.70 14.81
C THR A 81 -5.10 -2.61 15.87
N MET A 82 -6.01 -2.60 16.85
CA MET A 82 -6.03 -1.60 17.94
C MET A 82 -4.84 -1.75 18.89
N ASP A 83 -4.28 -2.96 18.98
CA ASP A 83 -3.15 -3.23 19.85
C ASP A 83 -1.90 -2.47 19.39
N GLN A 84 -1.18 -1.92 20.36
CA GLN A 84 0.17 -1.35 20.18
C GLN A 84 0.24 -0.08 19.31
N GLY A 85 -0.88 0.64 19.18
CA GLY A 85 -0.88 1.92 18.46
C GLY A 85 -0.61 1.79 16.96
N ARG A 86 -0.93 0.63 16.37
CA ARG A 86 -0.73 0.34 14.94
C ARG A 86 -1.84 0.86 14.04
N VAL A 87 -2.96 1.28 14.63
CA VAL A 87 -4.09 1.84 13.89
C VAL A 87 -3.59 3.01 13.05
N GLY A 88 -3.63 2.83 11.73
CA GLY A 88 -3.10 3.83 10.80
C GLY A 88 -1.88 3.39 10.00
N ASP A 89 -1.14 2.38 10.47
CA ASP A 89 0.05 1.89 9.77
C ASP A 89 -0.37 1.41 8.39
N ALA A 90 0.18 1.99 7.33
CA ALA A 90 -0.31 1.78 5.98
C ALA A 90 0.82 1.64 4.97
N LEU A 91 0.78 0.57 4.18
CA LEU A 91 1.56 0.44 2.96
C LEU A 91 0.69 0.87 1.78
N LYS A 92 1.11 1.89 1.03
CA LYS A 92 0.34 2.44 -0.11
C LYS A 92 1.17 2.50 -1.37
N VAL A 93 0.56 2.14 -2.49
CA VAL A 93 1.05 2.36 -3.84
C VAL A 93 0.12 3.36 -4.51
N ASN A 94 0.64 4.50 -4.93
CA ASN A 94 -0.11 5.60 -5.53
C ASN A 94 0.47 5.96 -6.90
N TYR A 95 -0.41 6.35 -7.82
CA TYR A 95 -0.02 7.02 -9.05
C TYR A 95 -0.04 8.53 -8.82
N ILE A 96 1.09 9.20 -9.06
CA ILE A 96 1.20 10.65 -8.92
C ILE A 96 1.67 11.26 -10.23
N GLU A 97 1.14 12.41 -10.59
CA GLU A 97 1.62 13.17 -11.73
C GLU A 97 2.74 14.13 -11.27
N ALA A 98 3.93 13.98 -11.84
CA ALA A 98 5.07 14.84 -11.58
C ALA A 98 5.82 15.11 -12.90
N ASP A 99 6.15 16.37 -13.17
CA ASP A 99 6.89 16.78 -14.37
C ASP A 99 6.29 16.27 -15.70
N GLY A 100 4.95 16.20 -15.76
CA GLY A 100 4.22 15.72 -16.93
C GLY A 100 4.30 14.21 -17.16
N LYS A 101 4.74 13.44 -16.16
CA LYS A 101 4.82 11.99 -16.20
C LYS A 101 4.10 11.38 -15.01
N THR A 102 3.46 10.24 -15.23
CA THR A 102 2.90 9.43 -14.17
C THR A 102 4.00 8.64 -13.47
N HIS A 103 4.13 8.81 -12.16
CA HIS A 103 5.02 8.07 -11.28
C HIS A 103 4.23 7.07 -10.44
N VAL A 104 4.84 5.92 -10.18
CA VAL A 104 4.42 4.97 -9.14
C VAL A 104 5.21 5.27 -7.88
N ARG A 105 4.51 5.71 -6.84
CA ARG A 105 5.09 5.98 -5.53
C ARG A 105 4.60 4.97 -4.50
N VAL A 106 5.54 4.28 -3.86
CA VAL A 106 5.28 3.41 -2.72
C VAL A 106 5.64 4.16 -1.45
N THR A 107 4.71 4.18 -0.50
CA THR A 107 4.91 4.81 0.80
C THR A 107 4.53 3.87 1.94
N PHE A 108 5.19 4.04 3.08
CA PHE A 108 4.72 3.50 4.34
C PHE A 108 4.46 4.63 5.32
N GLU A 109 3.24 4.68 5.84
CA GLU A 109 2.77 5.72 6.74
C GLU A 109 2.49 5.13 8.11
N TYR A 110 2.78 5.87 9.17
CA TYR A 110 2.45 5.46 10.53
C TYR A 110 2.21 6.66 11.44
N CYS A 111 1.35 6.48 12.44
CA CYS A 111 1.08 7.51 13.45
C CYS A 111 2.15 7.46 14.56
N GLU A 112 2.86 8.56 14.80
CA GLU A 112 3.83 8.69 15.91
C GLU A 112 3.14 8.95 17.26
N GLY A 113 1.87 9.35 17.23
CA GLY A 113 1.06 9.58 18.43
C GLY A 113 0.27 10.88 18.38
N GLU A 114 -0.43 11.15 19.47
CA GLU A 114 -1.24 12.35 19.64
C GLU A 114 -0.49 13.38 20.48
N HIS A 115 -0.37 14.60 19.97
CA HIS A 115 0.24 15.74 20.66
C HIS A 115 -0.79 16.83 20.90
N TYR A 116 -0.83 17.37 22.12
CA TYR A 116 -1.72 18.47 22.46
C TYR A 116 -1.05 19.81 22.15
N TYR A 117 -1.69 20.59 21.29
CA TYR A 117 -1.30 21.96 20.96
C TYR A 117 -2.28 22.95 21.59
N LYS A 118 -1.77 23.87 22.43
CA LYS A 118 -2.56 24.83 23.23
C LYS A 118 -3.66 25.56 22.45
N TYR A 119 -3.45 25.84 21.16
CA TYR A 119 -4.38 26.59 20.31
C TYR A 119 -5.01 25.76 19.19
N SER A 120 -4.73 24.46 19.11
CA SER A 120 -5.24 23.59 18.03
C SER A 120 -5.74 22.23 18.50
N GLY A 121 -5.75 21.99 19.82
CA GLY A 121 -6.23 20.75 20.40
C GLY A 121 -5.28 19.57 20.19
N TRP A 122 -5.83 18.37 20.32
CA TRP A 122 -5.12 17.12 20.03
C TRP A 122 -4.92 16.97 18.54
N LYS A 123 -3.66 16.77 18.12
CA LYS A 123 -3.28 16.48 16.74
C LYS A 123 -2.57 15.15 16.64
N ARG A 124 -2.79 14.45 15.54
CA ARG A 124 -2.04 13.24 15.21
C ARG A 124 -0.84 13.60 14.36
N ILE A 125 0.32 13.10 14.77
CA ILE A 125 1.54 13.24 13.99
C ILE A 125 1.70 12.00 13.13
N TRP A 126 1.76 12.20 11.83
CA TRP A 126 1.97 11.13 10.86
C TRP A 126 3.35 11.25 10.27
N THR A 127 4.03 10.11 10.16
CA THR A 127 5.29 9.98 9.45
C THR A 127 5.10 9.12 8.21
N ILE A 128 5.60 9.61 7.08
CA ILE A 128 5.50 8.98 5.77
C ILE A 128 6.91 8.72 5.27
N HIS A 129 7.25 7.46 5.02
CA HIS A 129 8.48 7.07 4.34
C HIS A 129 8.17 6.81 2.86
N THR A 130 8.87 7.48 1.95
CA THR A 130 8.85 7.12 0.53
C THR A 130 9.80 5.96 0.31
N LEU A 131 9.26 4.80 -0.04
CA LEU A 131 10.01 3.56 -0.20
C LEU A 131 10.49 3.34 -1.63
N TYR A 132 9.72 3.82 -2.59
CA TYR A 132 9.97 3.70 -4.02
C TYR A 132 9.28 4.86 -4.73
N ASP A 133 9.92 5.42 -5.74
CA ASP A 133 9.36 6.48 -6.58
C ASP A 133 10.00 6.39 -7.97
N GLN A 134 9.19 6.08 -8.98
CA GLN A 134 9.69 5.91 -10.33
C GLN A 134 8.57 6.13 -11.37
N ILE A 135 8.89 6.80 -12.49
CA ILE A 135 8.02 6.95 -13.69
C ILE A 135 7.49 5.59 -14.15
N LEU A 136 6.16 5.44 -14.30
CA LEU A 136 5.46 4.19 -14.64
C LEU A 136 6.15 3.33 -15.70
N GLU A 137 6.65 3.94 -16.78
CA GLU A 137 7.33 3.27 -17.89
C GLU A 137 8.61 2.49 -17.52
N ARG A 138 9.29 2.85 -16.43
CA ARG A 138 10.53 2.13 -16.00
C ARG A 138 10.31 1.29 -14.76
N VAL A 139 9.05 1.13 -14.33
CA VAL A 139 8.75 0.41 -13.10
C VAL A 139 9.07 -1.05 -13.32
N ASN A 140 9.95 -1.57 -12.45
CA ASN A 140 10.28 -2.98 -12.45
C ASN A 140 9.53 -3.67 -11.31
N VAL A 141 8.64 -4.60 -11.69
CA VAL A 141 7.85 -5.40 -10.76
C VAL A 141 8.74 -6.22 -9.82
N ASP A 142 9.88 -6.74 -10.29
CA ASP A 142 10.78 -7.53 -9.43
C ASP A 142 11.37 -6.68 -8.31
N ASP A 143 11.62 -5.40 -8.56
CA ASP A 143 12.13 -4.48 -7.54
C ASP A 143 11.04 -4.14 -6.51
N LEU A 144 9.79 -3.98 -6.97
CA LEU A 144 8.63 -3.86 -6.08
C LEU A 144 8.43 -5.13 -5.23
N HIS A 145 8.54 -6.32 -5.82
CA HIS A 145 8.42 -7.58 -5.08
C HIS A 145 9.53 -7.75 -4.04
N LYS A 146 10.79 -7.40 -4.35
CA LYS A 146 11.88 -7.41 -3.38
C LYS A 146 11.61 -6.45 -2.23
N LEU A 147 11.16 -5.23 -2.56
CA LEU A 147 10.77 -4.22 -1.57
C LEU A 147 9.67 -4.76 -0.66
N PHE A 148 8.56 -5.24 -1.23
CA PHE A 148 7.44 -5.78 -0.45
C PHE A 148 7.85 -7.00 0.37
N ALA A 149 8.61 -7.94 -0.19
CA ALA A 149 9.06 -9.12 0.53
C ALA A 149 9.88 -8.74 1.78
N SER A 150 10.77 -7.76 1.67
CA SER A 150 11.57 -7.28 2.80
C SER A 150 10.72 -6.57 3.86
N LEU A 151 9.89 -5.60 3.44
CA LEU A 151 9.03 -4.83 4.34
C LEU A 151 7.97 -5.71 5.02
N VAL A 152 7.24 -6.50 4.26
CA VAL A 152 6.15 -7.35 4.76
C VAL A 152 6.69 -8.38 5.75
N LYS A 153 7.88 -8.94 5.50
CA LYS A 153 8.54 -9.85 6.44
C LYS A 153 8.78 -9.16 7.80
N VAL A 154 9.38 -7.96 7.78
CA VAL A 154 9.67 -7.20 9.01
C VAL A 154 8.37 -6.77 9.71
N TRP A 155 7.37 -6.34 8.93
CA TRP A 155 6.08 -5.94 9.47
C TRP A 155 5.38 -7.14 10.15
N TYR A 156 5.36 -8.30 9.49
CA TYR A 156 4.80 -9.53 10.05
C TYR A 156 5.53 -9.96 11.33
N GLU A 157 6.85 -9.92 11.32
CA GLU A 157 7.68 -10.18 12.49
C GLU A 157 7.38 -9.20 13.64
N SER A 158 7.14 -7.93 13.34
CA SER A 158 6.76 -6.92 14.33
C SER A 158 5.46 -7.29 15.06
N HIS A 159 4.48 -7.87 14.36
CA HIS A 159 3.24 -8.35 14.97
C HIS A 159 3.46 -9.60 15.83
N LEU A 160 4.22 -10.58 15.32
CA LEU A 160 4.54 -11.79 16.08
C LEU A 160 5.27 -11.47 17.39
N ARG A 161 6.23 -10.54 17.33
CA ARG A 161 7.00 -10.08 18.49
C ARG A 161 6.22 -9.15 19.40
N ARG A 162 5.02 -8.71 19.00
CA ARG A 162 4.27 -7.66 19.69
C ARG A 162 5.16 -6.44 19.94
N ASN A 163 5.89 -6.01 18.92
CA ASN A 163 6.79 -4.87 19.02
C ASN A 163 6.77 -4.07 17.72
N ARG A 164 6.08 -2.94 17.73
CA ARG A 164 5.93 -2.05 16.57
C ARG A 164 7.26 -1.38 16.20
N ASP A 165 8.15 -1.14 17.15
CA ASP A 165 9.43 -0.48 16.90
C ASP A 165 10.32 -1.25 15.92
N VAL A 166 10.10 -2.56 15.76
CA VAL A 166 10.80 -3.40 14.77
C VAL A 166 10.61 -2.86 13.35
N VAL A 167 9.37 -2.53 12.96
CA VAL A 167 9.09 -2.01 11.61
C VAL A 167 9.49 -0.55 11.49
N ILE A 168 9.27 0.26 12.53
CA ILE A 168 9.65 1.68 12.53
C ILE A 168 11.16 1.86 12.41
N LYS A 169 11.95 1.06 13.15
CA LYS A 169 13.41 1.08 13.07
C LYS A 169 13.89 0.68 11.69
N TYR A 170 13.32 -0.38 11.11
CA TYR A 170 13.63 -0.79 9.74
C TYR A 170 13.37 0.34 8.74
N LEU A 171 12.22 1.03 8.85
CA LEU A 171 11.88 2.15 7.97
C LEU A 171 12.88 3.30 8.09
N LYS A 172 13.19 3.74 9.32
CA LYS A 172 14.13 4.84 9.60
C LYS A 172 15.56 4.54 9.17
N GLN A 173 15.97 3.27 9.19
CA GLN A 173 17.34 2.87 8.81
C GLN A 173 17.49 2.60 7.31
N THR A 174 16.42 2.24 6.61
CA THR A 174 16.48 1.79 5.22
C THR A 174 16.09 2.89 4.23
N PHE A 175 15.21 3.82 4.62
CA PHE A 175 14.65 4.82 3.70
C PHE A 175 14.95 6.23 4.18
N GLU A 176 15.61 7.01 3.33
CA GLU A 176 16.10 8.36 3.66
C GLU A 176 15.00 9.44 3.59
N LYS A 177 13.99 9.24 2.74
CA LYS A 177 12.93 10.24 2.50
C LYS A 177 11.81 10.07 3.51
N VAL A 178 11.77 10.98 4.48
CA VAL A 178 10.77 11.04 5.54
C VAL A 178 10.05 12.38 5.46
N GLU A 179 8.73 12.34 5.36
CA GLU A 179 7.86 13.50 5.49
C GLU A 179 7.03 13.37 6.76
N THR A 180 6.95 14.43 7.56
CA THR A 180 6.15 14.45 8.79
C THR A 180 5.06 15.52 8.67
N PHE A 181 3.81 15.13 8.91
CA PHE A 181 2.65 16.02 8.81
C PHE A 181 1.80 15.96 10.07
N ASN A 182 1.18 17.10 10.41
CA ASN A 182 0.29 17.24 11.55
C ASN A 182 -1.16 17.34 11.06
N GLN A 183 -2.03 16.45 11.54
CA GLN A 183 -3.47 16.48 11.28
C GLN A 183 -4.24 16.87 12.54
#